data_AF-A0A371X5Y5-F1
#
_entry.id   AF-A0A371X5Y5-F1
#
_cell.length_a   1.000
_cell.length_b   1.000
_cell.length_c   1.000
_cell.angle_alpha   90.00
_cell.angle_beta   90.00
_cell.angle_gamma   90.00
#
_symmetry.space_group_name_H-M   'P 1'
#
loop_
_entity.id
_entity.type
_entity.pdbx_description
1 polymer ?
#
loop_
_entity_poly.entity_id
_entity_poly.type
_entity_poly.pdbx_seq_one_letter_code
_entity_poly.pdbx_strand_id
1 'polypeptide(L)'
;MRKFLSLAAALAVSGPSFVVMQGASEAHAAALTLTETYDPADWTDSKNAVGSILADVWSVEAKQEFGAYGFAYAIIDQGGKHYLVSSLRGANCTPSSCTWRIQRLSSSYAVEAKGSAFEACGEINKLDFSGGRLTICGTKAVLP
;
A
#
# COMPACT_ATOMS: atom_id res chain seq x y z
N MET A 1 -39.98 57.89 34.28
CA MET A 1 -39.56 58.35 32.93
C MET A 1 -38.20 57.74 32.59
N ARG A 2 -38.08 57.18 31.38
CA ARG A 2 -36.92 57.12 30.44
C ARG A 2 -35.50 57.12 31.06
N LYS A 3 -34.74 56.02 30.90
CA LYS A 3 -33.66 55.78 29.88
C LYS A 3 -32.39 56.62 30.16
N PHE A 4 -31.12 56.21 30.12
CA PHE A 4 -30.29 55.23 29.38
C PHE A 4 -29.00 54.99 30.22
N LEU A 5 -28.47 53.77 30.37
CA LEU A 5 -27.45 53.07 29.54
C LEU A 5 -26.04 53.71 29.50
N SER A 6 -25.07 52.90 29.96
CA SER A 6 -23.64 52.77 29.52
C SER A 6 -22.67 52.82 30.72
N LEU A 7 -21.57 52.07 30.80
CA LEU A 7 -21.01 50.92 30.09
C LEU A 7 -19.74 50.52 30.89
N ALA A 8 -19.34 49.25 30.78
CA ALA A 8 -17.97 48.72 30.93
C ALA A 8 -17.37 48.47 32.32
N ALA A 9 -17.02 47.20 32.56
CA ALA A 9 -15.67 46.68 32.86
C ALA A 9 -15.84 45.24 33.39
N ALA A 10 -15.58 44.22 32.56
CA ALA A 10 -14.33 43.47 32.55
C ALA A 10 -14.08 42.65 33.83
N LEU A 11 -14.11 41.32 33.72
CA LEU A 11 -12.97 40.46 34.06
C LEU A 11 -13.23 39.04 33.55
N ALA A 12 -12.32 38.61 32.68
CA ALA A 12 -12.28 37.28 32.10
C ALA A 12 -11.98 36.24 33.18
N VAL A 13 -12.84 35.22 33.28
CA VAL A 13 -12.48 33.94 33.90
C VAL A 13 -11.91 33.07 32.79
N SER A 14 -10.59 33.14 32.63
CA SER A 14 -9.81 32.17 31.89
C SER A 14 -9.79 30.87 32.69
N GLY A 15 -10.77 30.00 32.45
CA GLY A 15 -10.65 28.57 32.77
C GLY A 15 -9.99 27.85 31.59
N PRO A 16 -9.00 26.98 31.79
CA PRO A 16 -8.46 26.20 30.69
C PRO A 16 -9.49 25.14 30.32
N SER A 17 -10.29 25.43 29.29
CA SER A 17 -10.95 24.39 28.51
C SER A 17 -9.85 23.55 27.88
N PHE A 18 -9.53 22.42 28.50
CA PHE A 18 -8.69 21.40 27.89
C PHE A 18 -9.49 20.83 26.71
N VAL A 19 -9.32 21.44 25.54
CA VAL A 19 -9.78 20.88 24.27
C VAL A 19 -8.97 19.59 24.11
N VAL A 20 -9.63 18.45 24.34
CA VAL A 20 -9.13 17.16 23.88
C VAL A 20 -9.19 17.25 22.36
N MET A 21 -8.12 17.79 21.78
CA MET A 21 -7.85 17.67 20.37
C MET A 21 -7.61 16.18 20.16
N GLN A 22 -8.67 15.45 19.82
CA GLN A 22 -8.57 14.16 19.15
C GLN A 22 -7.80 14.44 17.87
N GLY A 23 -6.47 14.42 17.97
CA GLY A 23 -5.60 14.22 16.84
C GLY A 23 -5.94 12.84 16.32
N ALA A 24 -6.88 12.80 15.38
CA ALA A 24 -6.81 11.81 14.34
C ALA A 24 -5.43 12.02 13.72
N SER A 25 -4.45 11.25 14.17
CA SER A 25 -3.29 10.97 13.35
C SER A 25 -3.86 10.23 12.15
N GLU A 26 -4.26 10.99 11.12
CA GLU A 26 -4.13 10.48 9.77
C GLU A 26 -2.64 10.18 9.64
N ALA A 27 -2.29 8.93 9.95
CA ALA A 27 -1.05 8.38 9.48
C ALA A 27 -1.15 8.50 7.97
N HIS A 28 -0.59 9.58 7.42
CA HIS A 28 -0.23 9.63 6.02
C HIS A 28 0.72 8.46 5.86
N ALA A 29 0.19 7.32 5.39
CA ALA A 29 1.03 6.20 5.01
C ALA A 29 2.00 6.76 3.98
N ALA A 30 3.30 6.67 4.26
CA ALA A 30 4.29 6.96 3.25
C ALA A 30 3.90 6.15 2.00
N ALA A 31 3.90 6.80 0.83
CA ALA A 31 3.63 6.11 -0.42
C ALA A 31 4.53 4.88 -0.48
N LEU A 32 3.92 3.70 -0.54
CA LEU A 32 4.63 2.45 -0.49
C LEU A 32 5.51 2.38 -1.74
N THR A 33 6.82 2.29 -1.53
CA THR A 33 7.78 2.25 -2.63
C THR A 33 7.88 0.82 -3.13
N LEU A 34 7.61 0.61 -4.41
CA LEU A 34 7.83 -0.69 -5.05
C LEU A 34 9.33 -0.87 -5.33
N THR A 35 9.82 -2.08 -5.06
CA THR A 35 11.11 -2.55 -5.54
C THR A 35 10.90 -3.21 -6.88
N GLU A 36 11.73 -2.87 -7.86
CA GLU A 36 11.76 -3.56 -9.15
C GLU A 36 13.00 -4.44 -9.26
N THR A 37 12.81 -5.67 -9.73
CA THR A 37 13.91 -6.60 -10.01
C THR A 37 13.73 -7.17 -11.41
N TYR A 38 14.78 -7.07 -12.22
CA TYR A 38 14.80 -7.51 -13.61
C TYR A 38 15.85 -8.60 -13.87
N ASP A 39 16.65 -8.95 -12.86
CA ASP A 39 17.67 -9.99 -12.98
C ASP A 39 17.08 -11.36 -12.61
N PRO A 40 17.00 -12.32 -13.55
CA PRO A 40 16.52 -13.66 -13.26
C PRO A 40 17.30 -14.40 -12.17
N ALA A 41 18.59 -14.08 -11.98
CA ALA A 41 19.41 -14.68 -10.93
C ALA A 41 18.89 -14.30 -9.54
N ASP A 42 18.41 -13.07 -9.36
CA ASP A 42 17.88 -12.59 -8.08
C ASP A 42 16.60 -13.32 -7.67
N TRP A 43 15.83 -13.84 -8.62
CA TRP A 43 14.56 -14.51 -8.32
C TRP A 43 14.75 -15.96 -7.87
N THR A 44 15.88 -16.56 -8.25
CA THR A 44 16.20 -17.95 -7.94
C THR A 44 17.27 -18.08 -6.86
N ASP A 45 17.84 -16.96 -6.39
CA ASP A 45 18.74 -16.96 -5.24
C ASP A 45 17.98 -17.39 -3.97
N SER A 46 18.43 -18.49 -3.39
CA SER A 46 18.00 -19.01 -2.09
C SER A 46 18.04 -17.99 -0.93
N LYS A 47 18.85 -16.94 -1.05
CA LYS A 47 18.95 -15.85 -0.06
C LYS A 47 17.88 -14.78 -0.27
N ASN A 48 17.27 -14.72 -1.45
CA ASN A 48 16.19 -13.80 -1.77
C ASN A 48 14.84 -14.51 -1.68
N ALA A 49 14.30 -14.59 -0.45
CA ALA A 49 13.02 -15.23 -0.20
C ALA A 49 11.88 -14.60 -1.03
N VAL A 50 11.88 -13.27 -1.20
CA VAL A 50 10.84 -12.58 -1.98
C VAL A 50 10.96 -12.90 -3.46
N GLY A 51 12.17 -12.87 -4.01
CA GLY A 51 12.43 -13.29 -5.40
C GLY A 51 11.91 -14.69 -5.70
N SER A 52 12.17 -15.64 -4.79
CA SER A 52 11.69 -17.02 -4.92
C SER A 52 10.16 -17.12 -4.91
N ILE A 53 9.48 -16.34 -4.06
CA ILE A 53 8.01 -16.29 -4.01
C ILE A 53 7.46 -15.71 -5.32
N LEU A 54 8.07 -14.64 -5.85
CA LEU A 54 7.64 -14.02 -7.10
C LEU A 54 7.76 -15.00 -8.26
N ALA A 55 8.88 -15.71 -8.37
CA ALA A 55 9.08 -16.72 -9.40
C ALA A 55 8.04 -17.86 -9.33
N ASP A 56 7.68 -18.32 -8.12
CA ASP A 56 6.64 -19.35 -7.94
C ASP A 56 5.24 -18.82 -8.30
N VAL A 57 4.86 -17.69 -7.69
CA VAL A 57 3.52 -17.08 -7.83
C VAL A 57 3.21 -16.72 -9.28
N TRP A 58 4.20 -16.30 -10.06
CA TRP A 58 4.05 -15.86 -11.44
C TRP A 58 4.58 -16.86 -12.47
N SER A 59 4.90 -18.09 -12.05
CA SER A 59 5.59 -19.08 -12.89
C SER A 59 4.89 -19.42 -14.20
N VAL A 60 3.55 -19.34 -14.25
CA VAL A 60 2.77 -19.63 -15.47
C VAL A 60 2.85 -18.46 -16.44
N GLU A 61 2.59 -17.24 -15.96
CA GLU A 61 2.62 -16.02 -16.76
C GLU A 61 4.04 -15.71 -17.24
N ALA A 62 5.04 -15.86 -16.36
CA ALA A 62 6.44 -15.65 -16.69
C ALA A 62 6.94 -16.55 -17.83
N LYS A 63 6.43 -17.80 -17.94
CA LYS A 63 6.75 -18.69 -19.07
C LYS A 63 6.18 -18.22 -20.41
N GLN A 64 5.13 -17.40 -20.36
CA GLN A 64 4.48 -16.84 -21.56
C GLN A 64 5.13 -15.52 -22.00
N GLU A 65 5.93 -14.90 -21.12
CA GLU A 65 6.77 -13.76 -21.47
C GLU A 65 7.98 -14.25 -22.30
N PHE A 66 7.80 -14.33 -23.62
CA PHE A 66 8.87 -14.62 -24.56
C PHE A 66 9.80 -13.40 -24.72
N GLY A 67 10.53 -13.03 -23.67
CA GLY A 67 11.38 -11.83 -23.63
C GLY A 67 12.04 -11.58 -22.26
N ALA A 68 12.55 -10.37 -22.05
CA ALA A 68 13.02 -9.92 -20.73
C ALA A 68 11.84 -9.37 -19.92
N TYR A 69 11.52 -10.03 -18.82
CA TYR A 69 10.52 -9.57 -17.85
C TYR A 69 11.20 -9.25 -16.51
N GLY A 70 10.45 -8.58 -15.63
CA GLY A 70 10.85 -8.36 -14.24
C GLY A 70 9.67 -8.48 -13.29
N PHE A 71 9.88 -8.11 -12.05
CA PHE A 71 8.83 -7.98 -11.05
C PHE A 71 8.90 -6.61 -10.40
N ALA A 72 7.74 -6.03 -10.14
CA ALA A 72 7.61 -4.95 -9.16
C ALA A 72 6.87 -5.48 -7.94
N TYR A 73 7.35 -5.14 -6.75
CA TYR A 73 6.71 -5.61 -5.53
C TYR A 73 6.91 -4.67 -4.33
N ALA A 74 6.00 -4.73 -3.37
CA ALA A 74 6.13 -4.13 -2.05
C ALA A 74 5.62 -5.11 -1.00
N ILE A 75 6.17 -4.99 0.21
CA ILE A 75 5.63 -5.67 1.39
C ILE A 75 4.91 -4.62 2.22
N ILE A 76 3.67 -4.94 2.60
CA ILE A 76 2.83 -4.09 3.42
C ILE A 76 2.48 -4.78 4.73
N ASP A 77 2.48 -4.01 5.82
CA ASP A 77 2.10 -4.48 7.14
C ASP A 77 0.71 -3.97 7.49
N GLN A 78 -0.23 -4.89 7.75
CA GLN A 78 -1.57 -4.53 8.19
C GLN A 78 -2.11 -5.54 9.20
N GLY A 79 -2.56 -5.03 10.35
CA GLY A 79 -3.22 -5.86 11.36
C GLY A 79 -2.33 -7.00 11.89
N GLY A 80 -1.01 -6.77 11.96
CA GLY A 80 -0.03 -7.77 12.38
C GLY A 80 0.29 -8.83 11.32
N LYS A 81 -0.13 -8.63 10.06
CA LYS A 81 0.13 -9.52 8.94
C LYS A 81 0.96 -8.82 7.87
N HIS A 82 1.82 -9.59 7.19
CA HIS A 82 2.61 -9.14 6.06
C HIS A 82 1.91 -9.50 4.76
N TYR A 83 1.85 -8.59 3.80
CA TYR A 83 1.33 -8.89 2.47
C TYR A 83 2.33 -8.49 1.40
N LEU A 84 2.64 -9.41 0.50
CA LEU A 84 3.39 -9.15 -0.71
C LEU A 84 2.40 -8.71 -1.79
N VAL A 85 2.53 -7.47 -2.23
CA VAL A 85 1.82 -6.92 -3.38
C VAL A 85 2.80 -6.96 -4.54
N SER A 86 2.46 -7.63 -5.64
CA SER A 86 3.40 -7.81 -6.75
C SER A 86 2.73 -7.75 -8.10
N SER A 87 3.56 -7.51 -9.12
CA SER A 87 3.18 -7.48 -10.53
C SER A 87 4.33 -7.96 -11.41
N LEU A 88 4.01 -8.76 -12.44
CA LEU A 88 4.95 -9.14 -13.48
C LEU A 88 5.13 -7.99 -14.48
N ARG A 89 6.36 -7.47 -14.58
CA ARG A 89 6.75 -6.43 -15.53
C ARG A 89 7.18 -7.07 -16.84
N GLY A 90 6.20 -7.48 -17.64
CA GLY A 90 6.38 -8.06 -18.97
C GLY A 90 5.63 -7.27 -20.05
N ALA A 91 5.47 -7.86 -21.24
CA ALA A 91 4.82 -7.23 -22.39
C ALA A 91 3.37 -6.82 -22.11
N ASN A 92 2.70 -7.53 -21.20
CA ASN A 92 1.31 -7.28 -20.83
C ASN A 92 1.15 -6.17 -19.77
N CYS A 93 2.24 -5.67 -19.20
CA CYS A 93 2.22 -4.61 -18.19
C CYS A 93 2.47 -3.25 -18.85
N THR A 94 1.45 -2.41 -18.87
CA THR A 94 1.49 -1.05 -19.42
C THR A 94 1.28 -0.01 -18.32
N PRO A 95 1.62 1.27 -18.54
CA PRO A 95 1.34 2.32 -17.55
C PRO A 95 -0.14 2.38 -17.13
N SER A 96 -1.08 2.12 -18.05
CA SER A 96 -2.51 2.21 -17.79
C SER A 96 -3.14 0.91 -17.26
N SER A 97 -2.56 -0.26 -17.55
CA SER A 97 -3.08 -1.56 -17.10
C SER A 97 -1.97 -2.56 -16.92
N CYS A 98 -2.04 -3.29 -15.81
CA CYS A 98 -1.11 -4.31 -15.43
C CYS A 98 -1.78 -5.24 -14.41
N THR A 99 -1.49 -6.53 -14.50
CA THR A 99 -2.00 -7.51 -13.55
C THR A 99 -1.23 -7.42 -12.23
N TRP A 100 -1.99 -7.42 -11.13
CA TRP A 100 -1.47 -7.43 -9.77
C TRP A 100 -1.95 -8.66 -9.01
N ARG A 101 -1.13 -9.12 -8.06
CA ARG A 101 -1.48 -10.18 -7.12
C ARG A 101 -1.05 -9.79 -5.72
N ILE A 102 -1.79 -10.31 -4.74
CA ILE A 102 -1.50 -10.12 -3.32
C ILE A 102 -1.39 -11.47 -2.63
N GLN A 103 -0.31 -11.67 -1.90
CA GLN A 103 -0.10 -12.84 -1.07
C GLN A 103 -0.01 -12.39 0.39
N ARG A 104 -0.71 -13.07 1.29
CA ARG A 104 -0.43 -12.95 2.72
C ARG A 104 0.77 -13.84 3.04
N LEU A 105 1.74 -13.27 3.74
CA LEU A 105 2.96 -13.94 4.15
C LEU A 105 2.97 -14.18 5.67
N SER A 106 3.57 -15.29 6.07
CA SER A 106 3.99 -15.52 7.45
C SER A 106 5.15 -14.60 7.82
N SER A 107 5.51 -14.55 9.10
CA SER A 107 6.73 -13.85 9.58
C SER A 107 8.03 -14.41 9.00
N SER A 108 8.02 -15.66 8.51
CA SER A 108 9.13 -16.31 7.83
C SER A 108 9.05 -16.22 6.32
N TYR A 109 8.21 -15.32 5.77
CA TYR A 109 8.00 -15.13 4.33
C TYR A 109 7.44 -16.36 3.59
N ALA A 110 6.71 -17.24 4.26
CA ALA A 110 5.95 -18.30 3.59
C ALA A 110 4.59 -17.76 3.11
N VAL A 111 4.14 -18.14 1.91
CA VAL A 111 2.81 -17.74 1.40
C VAL A 111 1.72 -18.53 2.14
N GLU A 112 0.91 -17.84 2.94
CA GLU A 112 -0.18 -18.43 3.73
C GLU A 112 -1.53 -18.33 3.04
N ALA A 113 -1.73 -17.29 2.21
CA ALA A 113 -2.95 -17.10 1.43
C ALA A 113 -2.66 -16.36 0.13
N LYS A 114 -3.38 -16.70 -0.94
CA LYS A 114 -3.28 -16.06 -2.26
C LYS A 114 -4.60 -15.36 -2.57
N GLY A 115 -4.53 -14.06 -2.84
CA GLY A 115 -5.66 -13.29 -3.36
C GLY A 115 -5.88 -13.56 -4.86
N SER A 116 -7.06 -13.21 -5.35
CA SER A 116 -7.34 -13.23 -6.79
C SER A 116 -6.52 -12.16 -7.52
N ALA A 117 -6.15 -12.44 -8.77
CA ALA A 117 -5.56 -11.43 -9.63
C ALA A 117 -6.56 -10.29 -9.90
N PHE A 118 -6.04 -9.07 -10.05
CA PHE A 118 -6.83 -7.91 -10.44
C PHE A 118 -6.02 -6.98 -11.33
N GLU A 119 -6.72 -6.19 -12.14
CA GLU A 119 -6.11 -5.19 -13.02
C GLU A 119 -6.07 -3.83 -12.34
N ALA A 120 -4.92 -3.17 -12.41
CA ALA A 120 -4.73 -1.77 -12.05
C ALA A 120 -3.63 -1.17 -12.93
N CYS A 121 -3.32 0.11 -12.79
CA CYS A 121 -2.23 0.71 -13.56
C CYS A 121 -0.87 0.03 -13.29
N GLY A 122 0.08 0.19 -14.19
CA GLY A 122 1.47 -0.24 -13.99
C GLY A 122 2.33 0.75 -13.20
N GLU A 123 1.83 1.97 -12.95
CA GLU A 123 2.61 3.05 -12.33
C GLU A 123 3.05 2.72 -10.90
N ILE A 124 4.37 2.68 -10.69
CA ILE A 124 4.94 2.24 -9.42
C ILE A 124 4.70 3.20 -8.24
N ASN A 125 4.46 4.47 -8.53
CA ASN A 125 4.31 5.53 -7.51
C ASN A 125 2.85 5.73 -7.08
N LYS A 126 1.95 4.85 -7.50
CA LYS A 126 0.49 5.00 -7.31
C LYS A 126 -0.10 3.93 -6.38
N LEU A 127 0.74 3.33 -5.54
CA LEU A 127 0.32 2.42 -4.50
C LEU A 127 0.09 3.21 -3.21
N ASP A 128 -1.15 3.21 -2.74
CA ASP A 128 -1.57 3.94 -1.55
C ASP A 128 -2.23 3.00 -0.54
N PHE A 129 -1.94 3.24 0.74
CA PHE A 129 -2.55 2.51 1.83
C PHE A 129 -3.16 3.49 2.82
N SER A 130 -4.43 3.83 2.62
CA SER A 130 -5.14 4.81 3.45
C SER A 130 -6.46 4.23 3.97
N GLY A 131 -6.84 4.60 5.19
CA GLY A 131 -8.10 4.14 5.80
C GLY A 131 -8.24 2.62 5.89
N GLY A 132 -7.13 1.89 6.02
CA GLY A 132 -7.10 0.42 6.08
C GLY A 132 -7.37 -0.26 4.75
N ARG A 133 -7.30 0.47 3.62
CA ARG A 133 -7.53 -0.05 2.28
C ARG A 133 -6.28 0.13 1.44
N LEU A 134 -5.84 -0.95 0.81
CA LEU A 134 -4.85 -0.88 -0.25
C LEU A 134 -5.53 -0.44 -1.55
N THR A 135 -4.96 0.55 -2.21
CA THR A 135 -5.34 0.94 -3.57
C THR A 135 -4.14 1.04 -4.48
N ILE A 136 -4.33 0.71 -5.75
CA ILE A 136 -3.34 0.86 -6.81
C ILE A 136 -4.00 1.68 -7.91
N CYS A 137 -3.52 2.90 -8.14
CA CYS A 137 -4.19 3.89 -9.00
C CYS A 137 -5.69 4.08 -8.69
N GLY A 138 -6.05 4.08 -7.41
CA GLY A 138 -7.45 4.21 -6.98
C GLY A 138 -8.30 2.94 -7.14
N THR A 139 -7.78 1.89 -7.79
CA THR A 139 -8.41 0.57 -7.78
C THR A 139 -8.22 -0.06 -6.42
N LYS A 140 -9.33 -0.41 -5.74
CA LYS A 140 -9.29 -1.07 -4.44
C LYS A 140 -8.81 -2.50 -4.58
N ALA A 141 -7.81 -2.85 -3.80
CA ALA A 141 -7.32 -4.22 -3.70
C ALA A 141 -7.96 -4.93 -2.50
N VAL A 142 -8.28 -6.21 -2.69
CA VAL A 142 -8.81 -7.08 -1.63
C VAL A 142 -7.66 -7.89 -1.04
N LEU A 143 -7.50 -7.83 0.27
CA LEU A 143 -6.45 -8.55 1.00
C LEU A 143 -6.96 -9.94 1.42
N PRO A 144 -6.17 -11.02 1.21
CA PRO A 144 -6.54 -12.40 1.56
C PRO A 144 -6.29 -12.79 3.03
#